data_AF-A0AAV3YSA7-F1
#
_entry.id   AF-A0AAV3YSA7-F1
#
_cell.length_a   1.000
_cell.length_b   1.000
_cell.length_c   1.000
_cell.angle_alpha   90.00
_cell.angle_beta   90.00
_cell.angle_gamma   90.00
#
_symmetry.space_group_name_H-M   'P 1'
#
loop_
_entity.id
_entity.type
_entity.pdbx_description
1 polymer ?
#
loop_
_entity_poly.entity_id
_entity_poly.type
_entity_poly.pdbx_seq_one_letter_code
_entity_poly.pdbx_strand_id
1 'polypeptide(L)'
;MKEVIGQTQTDRRGLGSTTVKWWSKTEGNEKRDMIIDEIRNKEDSIREHKAVQQPQQGQWTNWDTAIQRSLTWNDIWHMAPLRISFLILILPSNANLVRWGKKDDLTCPLCQGRQTTEHVLSSCKVALSEGRYR
;
A
#
# COMPACT_ATOMS: atom_id res chain seq x y z
N MET A 1 21.49 -22.94 7.24
CA MET A 1 20.32 -22.18 7.75
C MET A 1 20.74 -21.55 9.07
N LYS A 2 20.49 -20.26 9.28
CA LYS A 2 20.81 -19.64 10.57
C LYS A 2 19.70 -20.03 11.55
N GLU A 3 20.04 -20.78 12.58
CA GLU A 3 19.09 -21.12 13.64
C GLU A 3 19.07 -19.94 14.62
N VAL A 4 17.94 -19.22 14.67
CA VAL A 4 17.78 -18.08 15.60
C VAL A 4 17.59 -18.64 17.00
N ILE A 5 18.55 -18.35 17.88
CA ILE A 5 18.52 -18.82 19.27
C ILE A 5 17.70 -17.80 20.08
N GLY A 6 16.39 -18.06 20.21
CA GLY A 6 15.50 -17.26 21.06
C GLY A 6 14.15 -16.97 20.40
N GLN A 7 13.09 -16.87 21.21
CA GLN A 7 11.76 -16.51 20.75
C GLN A 7 11.52 -15.03 21.03
N THR A 8 11.25 -14.26 19.97
CA THR A 8 10.71 -12.91 20.11
C THR A 8 9.19 -12.97 20.04
N GLN A 9 8.52 -11.97 20.62
CA GLN A 9 7.08 -11.85 20.51
C GLN A 9 6.73 -11.42 19.07
N THR A 10 6.08 -12.30 18.31
CA THR A 10 5.66 -12.03 16.93
C THR A 10 4.20 -11.60 16.82
N ASP A 11 3.38 -11.88 17.83
CA ASP A 11 1.94 -11.61 17.84
C ASP A 11 1.49 -11.11 19.22
N ARG A 12 0.26 -10.59 19.32
CA ARG A 12 -0.36 -10.12 20.56
C ARG A 12 -0.68 -11.24 21.55
N ARG A 13 -0.48 -12.50 21.18
CA ARG A 13 -0.72 -13.69 22.03
C ARG A 13 0.31 -13.86 23.15
N GLY A 14 1.40 -13.10 23.14
CA GLY A 14 2.46 -13.15 24.15
C GLY A 14 3.53 -14.20 23.90
N LEU A 15 4.62 -14.08 24.66
CA LEU A 15 5.77 -14.99 24.59
C LEU A 15 5.36 -16.41 25.02
N GLY A 16 5.82 -17.43 24.29
CA GLY A 16 5.54 -18.84 24.58
C GLY A 16 4.20 -19.38 24.06
N SER A 17 3.34 -18.54 23.45
CA SER A 17 2.10 -19.01 22.83
C SER A 17 2.31 -19.84 21.56
N THR A 18 3.46 -19.70 20.91
CA THR A 18 3.82 -20.44 19.69
C THR A 18 4.93 -21.44 19.99
N THR A 19 4.77 -22.68 19.51
CA THR A 19 5.81 -23.70 19.54
C THR A 19 6.84 -23.42 18.45
N VAL A 20 8.09 -23.19 18.87
CA VAL A 20 9.21 -22.95 17.94
C VAL A 20 9.67 -24.26 17.32
N LYS A 21 9.76 -24.28 15.98
CA LYS A 21 10.35 -25.40 15.23
C LYS A 21 11.84 -25.16 15.03
N TRP A 22 12.65 -26.09 15.52
CA TRP A 22 14.11 -26.02 15.45
C TRP A 22 14.61 -26.86 14.28
N TRP A 23 15.46 -26.28 13.42
CA TRP A 23 16.00 -26.99 12.25
C TRP A 23 16.74 -28.27 12.65
N SER A 24 17.45 -28.21 13.78
CA SER A 24 18.17 -29.34 14.35
C SER A 24 17.27 -30.48 14.80
N LYS A 25 16.01 -30.20 15.15
CA LYS A 25 15.05 -31.16 15.73
C LYS A 25 13.92 -31.58 14.77
N THR A 26 13.75 -30.90 13.64
CA THR A 26 12.75 -31.26 12.64
C THR A 26 13.27 -32.30 11.66
N GLU A 27 12.39 -33.15 11.14
CA GLU A 27 12.72 -34.17 10.14
C GLU A 27 11.65 -34.25 9.05
N GLY A 28 12.02 -34.84 7.90
CA GLY A 28 11.09 -35.09 6.79
C GLY A 28 10.44 -33.83 6.21
N ASN A 29 9.11 -33.84 6.14
CA ASN A 29 8.31 -32.78 5.53
C ASN A 29 8.51 -31.42 6.22
N GLU A 30 8.67 -31.40 7.55
CA GLU A 30 8.82 -30.15 8.30
C GLU A 30 10.12 -29.41 7.95
N LYS A 31 11.22 -30.15 7.70
CA LYS A 31 12.45 -29.55 7.17
C LYS A 31 12.23 -28.95 5.79
N ARG A 32 11.44 -29.61 4.95
CA ARG A 32 11.12 -29.10 3.61
C ARG A 32 10.34 -27.79 3.69
N ASP A 33 9.34 -27.73 4.56
CA ASP A 33 8.54 -26.52 4.79
C ASP A 33 9.40 -25.37 5.31
N MET A 34 10.29 -25.63 6.28
CA MET A 34 11.22 -24.62 6.78
C MET A 34 12.11 -24.07 5.65
N ILE A 35 12.62 -24.91 4.76
CA ILE A 35 13.43 -24.47 3.61
C ILE A 35 12.59 -23.58 2.68
N ILE A 36 11.35 -23.99 2.39
CA ILE A 36 10.44 -23.23 1.52
C ILE A 36 10.17 -21.85 2.13
N ASP A 37 9.89 -21.78 3.42
CA ASP A 37 9.63 -20.50 4.10
C ASP A 37 10.86 -19.60 4.13
N GLU A 38 12.06 -20.14 4.34
CA GLU A 38 13.30 -19.37 4.25
C GLU A 38 13.54 -18.82 2.83
N ILE A 39 13.25 -19.62 1.80
CA ILE A 39 13.34 -19.17 0.40
C ILE A 39 12.32 -18.06 0.14
N ARG A 40 11.07 -18.23 0.58
CA ARG A 40 10.02 -17.21 0.47
C ARG A 40 10.43 -15.91 1.14
N ASN A 41 10.94 -15.97 2.37
CA ASN A 41 11.40 -14.78 3.09
C ASN A 41 12.50 -14.05 2.34
N LYS A 42 13.47 -14.77 1.76
CA LYS A 42 14.52 -14.16 0.94
C LYS A 42 13.96 -13.50 -0.31
N GLU A 43 13.03 -14.16 -1.01
CA GLU A 43 12.37 -13.58 -2.17
C GLU A 43 11.54 -12.35 -1.78
N ASP A 44 10.84 -12.39 -0.66
CA ASP A 44 10.05 -11.28 -0.13
C ASP A 44 10.93 -10.09 0.22
N SER A 45 12.09 -10.29 0.85
CA SER A 45 13.05 -9.22 1.08
C SER A 45 13.54 -8.59 -0.23
N ILE A 46 13.77 -9.39 -1.28
CA ILE A 46 14.15 -8.87 -2.61
C ILE A 46 13.01 -8.05 -3.21
N ARG A 47 11.76 -8.53 -3.10
CA ARG A 47 10.56 -7.79 -3.55
C ARG A 47 10.41 -6.48 -2.80
N GLU A 48 10.64 -6.48 -1.49
CA GLU A 48 10.58 -5.30 -0.63
C GLU A 48 11.66 -4.29 -1.01
N HIS A 49 12.92 -4.72 -1.15
CA HIS A 49 14.00 -3.84 -1.61
C HIS A 49 13.69 -3.20 -2.97
N LYS A 50 13.15 -3.99 -3.89
CA LYS A 50 12.71 -3.48 -5.19
C LYS A 50 11.57 -2.49 -5.05
N ALA A 51 10.60 -2.74 -4.16
CA ALA A 51 9.51 -1.82 -3.90
C ALA A 51 10.02 -0.49 -3.33
N VAL A 52 10.92 -0.51 -2.34
CA VAL A 52 11.52 0.70 -1.75
C VAL A 52 12.26 1.55 -2.81
N GLN A 53 12.87 0.92 -3.82
CA GLN A 53 13.53 1.62 -4.92
C GLN A 53 12.56 2.24 -5.93
N GLN A 54 11.25 1.96 -5.85
CA GLN A 54 10.23 2.51 -6.74
C GLN A 54 9.55 3.73 -6.10
N PRO A 55 9.96 4.97 -6.42
CA PRO A 55 9.49 6.16 -5.72
C PRO A 55 7.99 6.46 -5.88
N GLN A 56 7.30 5.87 -6.87
CA GLN A 56 5.84 5.96 -6.97
C GLN A 56 5.13 4.69 -6.54
N GLN A 57 5.43 3.56 -7.18
CA GLN A 57 4.73 2.29 -6.92
C GLN A 57 5.06 1.71 -5.53
N GLY A 58 6.23 2.05 -5.00
CA GLY A 58 6.69 1.64 -3.67
C GLY A 58 6.26 2.54 -2.54
N GLN A 59 5.46 3.60 -2.77
CA GLN A 59 5.07 4.52 -1.71
C GLN A 59 4.38 3.84 -0.51
N TRP A 60 3.76 2.67 -0.74
CA TRP A 60 3.15 1.87 0.32
C TRP A 60 4.16 1.39 1.38
N THR A 61 5.47 1.35 1.09
CA THR A 61 6.50 0.97 2.07
C THR A 61 6.71 2.03 3.15
N ASN A 62 6.19 3.25 2.97
CA ASN A 62 6.35 4.37 3.91
C ASN A 62 5.03 4.75 4.61
N TRP A 63 4.06 3.84 4.63
CA TRP A 63 2.70 4.09 5.16
C TRP A 63 2.56 3.86 6.66
N ASP A 64 3.63 4.05 7.43
CA ASP A 64 3.67 3.77 8.88
C ASP A 64 2.62 4.56 9.66
N THR A 65 2.28 5.76 9.19
CA THR A 65 1.27 6.65 9.79
C THR A 65 -0.09 6.58 9.11
N ALA A 66 -0.23 5.80 8.04
CA ALA A 66 -1.48 5.73 7.30
C ALA A 66 -2.52 4.96 8.11
N ILE A 67 -3.73 5.53 8.25
CA ILE A 67 -4.85 4.82 8.85
C ILE A 67 -5.25 3.70 7.90
N GLN A 68 -5.05 2.45 8.31
CA GLN A 68 -5.55 1.30 7.58
C GLN A 68 -7.08 1.36 7.50
N ARG A 69 -7.60 1.45 6.28
CA ARG A 69 -9.01 1.26 6.00
C ARG A 69 -9.21 -0.15 5.47
N SER A 70 -9.74 -1.04 6.30
CA SER A 70 -10.15 -2.37 5.84
C SER A 70 -11.42 -2.23 4.99
N LEU A 71 -11.33 -2.59 3.71
CA LEU A 71 -12.49 -2.79 2.86
C LEU A 71 -12.71 -4.30 2.76
N THR A 72 -13.84 -4.79 3.28
CA THR A 72 -14.21 -6.20 3.12
C THR A 72 -14.76 -6.43 1.72
N TRP A 73 -14.74 -7.67 1.26
CA TRP A 73 -15.38 -8.04 -0.01
C TRP A 73 -16.86 -7.67 -0.03
N ASN A 74 -17.54 -7.82 1.11
CA ASN A 74 -18.94 -7.44 1.28
C ASN A 74 -19.15 -5.93 1.10
N ASP A 75 -18.25 -5.10 1.64
CA ASP A 75 -18.29 -3.65 1.46
C ASP A 75 -18.17 -3.27 -0.01
N ILE A 76 -17.27 -3.93 -0.74
CA ILE A 76 -17.04 -3.66 -2.17
C ILE A 76 -18.30 -4.00 -2.98
N TRP A 77 -18.92 -5.15 -2.76
CA TRP A 77 -20.12 -5.57 -3.50
C TRP A 77 -21.32 -4.64 -3.32
N HIS A 78 -21.47 -4.06 -2.13
CA HIS A 78 -22.60 -3.20 -1.80
C HIS A 78 -22.29 -1.71 -2.01
N MET A 79 -21.08 -1.37 -2.42
CA MET A 79 -20.67 0.00 -2.62
C MET A 79 -21.01 0.49 -4.03
N ALA A 80 -21.46 1.73 -4.15
CA ALA A 80 -21.72 2.36 -5.44
C ALA A 80 -20.43 2.34 -6.32
N PRO A 81 -20.51 2.01 -7.62
CA PRO A 81 -19.33 1.87 -8.48
C PRO A 81 -18.40 3.10 -8.51
N LEU A 82 -18.97 4.30 -8.44
CA LEU A 82 -18.21 5.55 -8.40
C LEU A 82 -17.43 5.71 -7.09
N ARG A 83 -17.98 5.24 -5.97
CA ARG A 83 -17.32 5.30 -4.67
C ARG A 83 -16.16 4.30 -4.58
N ILE A 84 -16.31 3.13 -5.19
CA ILE A 84 -15.22 2.15 -5.32
C ILE A 84 -14.11 2.73 -6.19
N SER A 85 -14.47 3.31 -7.35
CA SER A 85 -13.52 3.96 -8.26
C SER A 85 -12.76 5.07 -7.55
N PHE A 86 -13.43 5.87 -6.72
CA PHE A 86 -12.79 6.92 -5.93
C PHE A 86 -11.81 6.38 -4.86
N LEU A 87 -12.13 5.24 -4.23
CA LEU A 87 -11.30 4.67 -3.17
C LEU A 87 -10.09 3.88 -3.70
N ILE A 88 -10.25 3.20 -4.83
CA ILE A 88 -9.23 2.29 -5.37
C ILE A 88 -8.41 2.95 -6.49
N LEU A 89 -9.04 3.83 -7.28
CA LEU A 89 -8.41 4.47 -8.43
C LEU A 89 -8.00 5.89 -8.10
N ILE A 90 -6.81 6.24 -8.57
CA ILE A 90 -6.30 7.60 -8.53
C ILE A 90 -7.11 8.45 -9.53
N LEU A 91 -7.75 9.53 -9.06
CA LEU A 91 -8.54 10.41 -9.93
C LEU A 91 -7.66 11.01 -11.05
N PRO A 92 -8.20 11.21 -12.27
CA PRO A 92 -7.51 11.83 -13.39
C PRO A 92 -7.35 13.36 -13.20
N SER A 93 -6.56 13.77 -12.20
CA SER A 93 -6.09 15.16 -12.05
C SER A 93 -5.01 15.50 -13.08
N ASN A 94 -4.83 16.76 -13.50
CA ASN A 94 -3.77 17.10 -14.45
C ASN A 94 -2.38 16.70 -13.93
N ALA A 95 -2.13 16.77 -12.62
CA ALA A 95 -0.88 16.28 -12.04
C ALA A 95 -0.67 14.77 -12.30
N ASN A 96 -1.73 13.96 -12.27
CA ASN A 96 -1.64 12.54 -12.60
C ASN A 96 -1.57 12.30 -14.11
N LEU A 97 -2.29 13.09 -14.92
CA LEU A 97 -2.23 13.00 -16.38
C LEU A 97 -0.82 13.31 -16.90
N VAL A 98 -0.14 14.31 -16.35
CA VAL A 98 1.27 14.60 -16.66
C VAL A 98 2.18 13.45 -16.22
N ARG A 99 1.98 12.91 -15.00
CA ARG A 99 2.72 11.72 -14.54
C ARG A 99 2.55 10.51 -15.46
N TRP A 100 1.38 10.37 -16.10
CA TRP A 100 1.08 9.29 -17.03
C TRP A 100 1.50 9.60 -18.48
N GLY A 101 2.11 10.76 -18.73
CA GLY A 101 2.49 11.18 -20.08
C GLY A 101 1.30 11.46 -21.02
N LYS A 102 0.12 11.71 -20.46
CA LYS A 102 -1.11 12.01 -21.23
C LYS A 102 -1.35 13.51 -21.44
N LYS A 103 -0.59 14.35 -20.74
CA LYS A 103 -0.68 15.81 -20.80
C LYS A 103 0.70 16.40 -20.47
N ASP A 104 0.99 17.58 -20.99
CA ASP A 104 2.27 18.26 -20.73
C ASP A 104 2.20 19.22 -19.52
N ASP A 105 1.01 19.76 -19.26
CA ASP A 105 0.79 20.75 -18.20
C ASP A 105 -0.08 20.23 -17.05
N LEU A 106 0.40 20.51 -15.83
CA LEU A 106 -0.21 20.15 -14.56
C LEU A 106 -1.06 21.27 -13.94
N THR A 107 -1.17 22.42 -14.61
CA THR A 107 -1.94 23.58 -14.13
C THR A 107 -3.44 23.32 -14.11
N CYS A 108 -4.13 23.98 -13.18
CA CYS A 108 -5.58 24.00 -13.09
C CYS A 108 -6.13 25.01 -14.11
N PRO A 109 -7.10 24.64 -14.96
CA PRO A 109 -7.65 25.55 -15.96
C PRO A 109 -8.39 26.76 -15.35
N LEU A 110 -8.81 26.67 -14.08
CA LEU A 110 -9.55 27.74 -13.41
C LEU A 110 -8.62 28.72 -12.70
N CYS A 111 -7.71 28.21 -11.85
CA CYS A 111 -6.89 29.05 -10.98
C CYS A 111 -5.40 29.09 -11.37
N GLN A 112 -5.01 28.39 -12.45
CA GLN A 112 -3.63 28.28 -12.96
C GLN A 112 -2.60 27.70 -11.95
N GLY A 113 -3.05 27.23 -10.78
CA GLY A 113 -2.21 26.57 -9.78
C GLY A 113 -1.98 25.09 -10.11
N ARG A 114 -1.14 24.40 -9.35
CA ARG A 114 -0.89 22.96 -9.53
C ARG A 114 -2.14 22.12 -9.22
N GLN A 115 -2.65 21.39 -10.21
CA GLN A 115 -3.89 20.62 -10.08
C GLN A 115 -3.62 19.19 -9.58
N THR A 116 -3.45 19.03 -8.27
CA THR A 116 -3.43 17.72 -7.59
C THR A 116 -4.84 17.16 -7.39
N THR A 117 -4.97 15.91 -6.94
CA THR A 117 -6.26 15.33 -6.55
C THR A 117 -6.92 16.10 -5.41
N GLU A 118 -6.15 16.48 -4.38
CA GLU A 118 -6.61 17.34 -3.29
C GLU A 118 -7.15 18.68 -3.81
N HIS A 119 -6.41 19.30 -4.75
CA HIS A 119 -6.83 20.53 -5.38
C HIS A 119 -8.18 20.40 -6.09
N VAL A 120 -8.40 19.30 -6.82
CA VAL A 120 -9.68 19.03 -7.50
C VAL A 120 -10.81 18.85 -6.50
N LEU A 121 -10.57 18.14 -5.40
CA LEU A 121 -11.61 17.74 -4.46
C LEU A 121 -11.99 18.84 -3.45
N SER A 122 -11.05 19.68 -3.03
CA SER A 122 -11.31 20.62 -1.93
C SER A 122 -10.57 21.96 -2.02
N SER A 123 -9.50 22.10 -2.82
CA SER A 123 -8.58 23.25 -2.69
C SER A 123 -8.56 24.25 -3.86
N CYS A 124 -9.44 24.12 -4.86
CA CYS A 124 -9.50 25.14 -5.91
C CYS A 124 -10.26 26.38 -5.45
N LYS A 125 -9.52 27.47 -5.18
CA LYS A 125 -10.08 28.75 -4.69
C LYS A 125 -11.17 29.31 -5.61
N VAL A 126 -10.95 29.25 -6.93
CA VAL A 126 -11.89 29.76 -7.95
C VAL A 126 -13.15 28.89 -7.99
N ALA A 127 -13.01 27.56 -7.98
CA ALA A 127 -14.16 26.66 -7.96
C ALA A 127 -14.99 26.82 -6.67
N LEU A 128 -14.32 27.09 -5.54
CA LEU A 128 -14.97 27.38 -4.27
C LEU A 128 -15.73 28.70 -4.30
N SER A 129 -15.10 29.79 -4.76
CA SER A 129 -15.75 31.11 -4.85
C SER A 129 -16.94 31.11 -5.81
N GLU A 130 -16.88 30.31 -6.88
CA GLU A 130 -17.96 30.18 -7.86
C GLU A 130 -19.03 29.15 -7.47
N GLY A 131 -18.89 28.47 -6.32
CA GLY A 131 -19.87 27.51 -5.82
C GLY A 131 -20.01 26.24 -6.67
N ARG A 132 -18.95 25.79 -7.34
CA ARG A 132 -19.00 24.63 -8.27
C ARG A 132 -19.03 23.25 -7.59
N TYR A 133 -18.86 23.19 -6.27
CA TYR A 133 -18.79 21.95 -5.48
C TYR A 133 -20.17 21.42 -5.00
N ARG A 134 -21.25 21.83 -5.65
CA ARG A 134 -22.63 21.58 -5.20
C ARG A 134 -23.14 20.19 -5.53
#